data_AF-A0A101F765-F1
#
_entry.id   AF-A0A101F765-F1
#
_cell.length_a   1.000
_cell.length_b   1.000
_cell.length_c   1.000
_cell.angle_alpha   90.00
_cell.angle_beta   90.00
_cell.angle_gamma   90.00
#
_symmetry.space_group_name_H-M   'P 1'
#
loop_
_entity.id
_entity.type
_entity.pdbx_description
1 polymer ?
#
loop_
_entity_poly.entity_id
_entity_poly.type
_entity_poly.pdbx_seq_one_letter_code
_entity_poly.pdbx_strand_id
1 'polypeptide(L)'
;MNRCPHVHDHSHSRDFSDVKSTRLVLAVFLNFLITGAEVLGGLYSGSLSLISDALHNFGDGMAILISYLALKIAAKGNDYKRTFGYKRATILAALVNSTFLVLVSVFLLKEAFFRFLESGPIEGELMVGVASLGLVANIAGVALLKRPSHSDLNIRSSYLHLVADSLSSLGVIVGGVVIYYFGFSLVDPLLTVLIALYVFKESYEIIKKVVNILMQGVPEGIDLQAVVEDIKSLEGVEDVHHVHVWGLNEHYVNFEAHVNVRDMLVSETKVILEKIKELLRSRHGINHVTIQFEHKSCCGEGIIKKA
;
A
#
# COMPACT_ATOMS: atom_id res chain seq x y z
N MET A 1 -7.64 18.50 40.53
CA MET A 1 -7.59 17.42 39.51
C MET A 1 -8.04 18.00 38.19
N ASN A 2 -7.11 18.57 37.42
CA ASN A 2 -7.42 19.24 36.17
C ASN A 2 -7.55 18.20 35.05
N ARG A 3 -8.78 18.01 34.56
CA ARG A 3 -9.07 17.21 33.36
C ARG A 3 -8.63 18.02 32.13
N CYS A 4 -7.75 17.44 31.30
CA CYS A 4 -7.44 17.99 29.98
C CYS A 4 -8.57 17.62 29.00
N PRO A 5 -8.99 18.53 28.11
CA PRO A 5 -9.97 18.22 27.07
C PRO A 5 -9.34 17.32 26.01
N HIS A 6 -10.05 16.23 25.67
CA HIS A 6 -9.71 15.38 24.53
C HIS A 6 -10.10 16.10 23.25
N VAL A 7 -9.12 16.44 22.42
CA VAL A 7 -9.33 16.86 21.03
C VAL A 7 -9.56 15.59 20.22
N HIS A 8 -10.74 15.46 19.65
CA HIS A 8 -11.05 14.44 18.66
C HIS A 8 -10.35 14.82 17.36
N ASP A 9 -9.32 14.06 16.98
CA ASP A 9 -8.69 14.16 15.67
C ASP A 9 -9.28 13.09 14.75
N HIS A 10 -9.82 13.53 13.63
CA HIS A 10 -10.45 12.68 12.62
C HIS A 10 -9.35 11.93 11.87
N SER A 11 -9.21 10.63 12.14
CA SER A 11 -8.24 9.77 11.48
C SER A 11 -8.79 9.24 10.15
N HIS A 12 -8.01 9.39 9.09
CA HIS A 12 -8.17 8.76 7.78
C HIS A 12 -8.11 7.23 7.90
N SER A 13 -9.28 6.61 8.04
CA SER A 13 -9.52 5.22 7.70
C SER A 13 -9.66 5.11 6.17
N ARG A 14 -9.23 3.99 5.59
CA ARG A 14 -10.02 3.43 4.48
C ARG A 14 -11.40 3.19 5.06
N ASP A 15 -12.27 4.17 4.92
CA ASP A 15 -13.56 4.17 5.57
C ASP A 15 -14.45 3.17 4.84
N PHE A 16 -14.28 1.90 5.20
CA PHE A 16 -15.28 0.85 4.96
C PHE A 16 -16.52 1.06 5.85
N SER A 17 -16.70 2.24 6.44
CA SER A 17 -17.71 2.51 7.46
C SER A 17 -19.05 3.00 6.91
N ASP A 18 -19.21 3.26 5.60
CA ASP A 18 -20.55 3.69 5.12
C ASP A 18 -20.97 3.24 3.71
N VAL A 19 -20.26 2.29 3.10
CA VAL A 19 -20.82 1.52 1.98
C VAL A 19 -21.45 0.26 2.57
N LYS A 20 -22.78 0.30 2.81
CA LYS A 20 -23.63 -0.83 3.29
C LYS A 20 -22.90 -2.17 3.17
N SER A 21 -22.50 -2.79 4.29
CA SER A 21 -21.59 -3.96 4.31
C SER A 21 -21.99 -5.09 3.34
N THR A 22 -23.28 -5.20 3.00
CA THR A 22 -23.82 -6.09 1.97
C THR A 22 -23.24 -5.85 0.56
N ARG A 23 -23.01 -4.60 0.13
CA ARG A 23 -22.46 -4.30 -1.21
C ARG A 23 -21.00 -4.70 -1.33
N LEU A 24 -20.23 -4.49 -0.27
CA LEU A 24 -18.83 -4.91 -0.22
C LEU A 24 -18.70 -6.42 -0.17
N VAL A 25 -19.52 -7.08 0.66
CA VAL A 25 -19.59 -8.55 0.71
C VAL A 25 -20.01 -9.11 -0.64
N LEU A 26 -20.99 -8.49 -1.31
CA LEU A 26 -21.42 -8.88 -2.64
C LEU A 26 -20.33 -8.66 -3.69
N ALA A 27 -19.61 -7.54 -3.66
CA ALA A 27 -18.51 -7.26 -4.58
C ALA A 27 -17.37 -8.27 -4.40
N VAL A 28 -16.98 -8.57 -3.15
CA VAL A 28 -15.98 -9.60 -2.83
C VAL A 28 -16.44 -10.98 -3.30
N PHE A 29 -17.70 -11.33 -3.03
CA PHE A 29 -18.28 -12.60 -3.49
C PHE A 29 -18.28 -12.73 -5.01
N LEU A 30 -18.72 -11.68 -5.73
CA LEU A 30 -18.70 -11.64 -7.19
C LEU A 30 -17.27 -11.73 -7.74
N ASN A 31 -16.30 -11.04 -7.13
CA ASN A 31 -14.89 -11.14 -7.52
C ASN A 31 -14.38 -12.57 -7.42
N PHE A 32 -14.64 -13.26 -6.31
CA PHE A 32 -14.26 -14.66 -6.15
C PHE A 32 -15.00 -15.60 -7.11
N LEU A 33 -16.26 -15.32 -7.43
CA LEU A 33 -17.02 -16.08 -8.42
C LEU A 33 -16.40 -15.96 -9.82
N ILE A 34 -16.08 -14.73 -10.24
CA ILE A 34 -15.46 -14.45 -11.54
C ILE A 34 -14.05 -15.05 -11.59
N THR A 35 -13.26 -14.86 -10.54
CA THR A 35 -11.95 -15.50 -10.38
C THR A 35 -12.04 -17.00 -10.56
N GLY A 36 -13.05 -17.66 -9.96
CA GLY A 36 -13.27 -19.10 -10.14
C GLY A 36 -13.59 -19.47 -11.59
N ALA A 37 -14.39 -18.68 -12.28
CA ALA A 37 -14.68 -18.86 -13.70
C ALA A 37 -13.43 -18.67 -14.57
N GLU A 38 -12.57 -17.71 -14.25
CA GLU A 38 -11.30 -17.45 -14.95
C GLU A 38 -10.28 -18.56 -14.72
N VAL A 39 -10.15 -19.09 -13.49
CA VAL A 39 -9.31 -20.26 -13.20
C VAL A 39 -9.77 -21.46 -14.03
N LEU A 40 -11.07 -21.80 -13.98
CA LEU A 40 -11.61 -22.93 -14.73
C LEU A 40 -11.50 -22.71 -16.25
N GLY A 41 -11.80 -21.50 -16.72
CA GLY A 41 -11.67 -21.10 -18.11
C GLY A 41 -10.23 -21.17 -18.59
N GLY A 42 -9.26 -20.76 -17.77
CA GLY A 42 -7.84 -20.82 -18.08
C GLY A 42 -7.32 -22.25 -18.15
N LEU A 43 -7.75 -23.12 -17.24
CA LEU A 43 -7.41 -24.54 -17.27
C LEU A 43 -8.01 -25.25 -18.48
N TYR A 44 -9.28 -25.01 -18.82
CA TYR A 44 -9.94 -25.67 -19.94
C TYR A 44 -9.52 -25.11 -21.30
N SER A 45 -9.39 -23.80 -21.43
CA SER A 45 -8.88 -23.20 -22.68
C SER A 45 -7.37 -23.42 -22.87
N GLY A 46 -6.69 -23.83 -21.80
CA GLY A 46 -5.25 -23.84 -21.69
C GLY A 46 -4.63 -22.47 -21.42
N SER A 47 -5.32 -21.34 -21.58
CA SER A 47 -4.71 -19.99 -21.55
C SER A 47 -4.01 -19.64 -20.22
N LEU A 48 -2.71 -19.31 -20.29
CA LEU A 48 -1.97 -18.77 -19.13
C LEU A 48 -2.33 -17.32 -18.83
N SER A 49 -2.68 -16.52 -19.84
CA SER A 49 -3.06 -15.12 -19.61
C SER A 49 -4.39 -15.02 -18.83
N LEU A 50 -5.32 -15.94 -19.07
CA LEU A 50 -6.55 -16.05 -18.28
C LEU A 50 -6.28 -16.51 -16.84
N ILE A 51 -5.35 -17.46 -16.64
CA ILE A 51 -4.88 -17.85 -15.29
C ILE A 51 -4.20 -16.67 -14.59
N SER A 52 -3.43 -15.87 -15.32
CA SER A 52 -2.76 -14.67 -14.78
C SER A 52 -3.76 -13.65 -14.27
N ASP A 53 -4.80 -13.33 -15.05
CA ASP A 53 -5.87 -12.41 -14.65
C ASP A 53 -6.60 -12.97 -13.40
N ALA A 54 -6.90 -14.27 -13.41
CA ALA A 54 -7.54 -14.95 -12.28
C ALA A 54 -6.73 -14.88 -10.99
N LEU A 55 -5.42 -15.17 -11.06
CA LEU A 55 -4.56 -15.16 -9.87
C LEU A 55 -4.33 -13.74 -9.34
N HIS A 56 -4.33 -12.73 -10.22
CA HIS A 56 -4.31 -11.33 -9.82
C HIS A 56 -5.60 -10.95 -9.07
N ASN A 57 -6.77 -11.23 -9.66
CA ASN A 57 -8.09 -10.96 -9.06
C ASN A 57 -8.29 -11.73 -7.74
N PHE A 58 -7.78 -12.96 -7.66
CA PHE A 58 -7.75 -13.74 -6.42
C PHE A 58 -6.92 -13.06 -5.34
N GLY A 59 -5.71 -12.61 -5.71
CA GLY A 59 -4.81 -11.87 -4.82
C GLY A 59 -5.47 -10.62 -4.26
N ASP A 60 -6.16 -9.84 -5.09
CA ASP A 60 -6.90 -8.65 -4.64
C ASP A 60 -8.05 -8.99 -3.69
N GLY A 61 -8.82 -10.05 -3.99
CA GLY A 61 -9.86 -10.56 -3.08
C GLY A 61 -9.29 -10.98 -1.73
N MET A 62 -8.18 -11.72 -1.72
CA MET A 62 -7.48 -12.12 -0.51
C MET A 62 -6.90 -10.93 0.25
N ALA A 63 -6.35 -9.94 -0.45
CA ALA A 63 -5.83 -8.71 0.12
C ALA A 63 -6.91 -7.97 0.93
N ILE A 64 -8.14 -7.90 0.40
CA ILE A 64 -9.27 -7.28 1.10
C ILE A 64 -9.61 -8.04 2.38
N LEU A 65 -9.71 -9.37 2.32
CA LEU A 65 -10.02 -10.20 3.49
C LEU A 65 -8.94 -10.08 4.59
N ILE A 66 -7.67 -10.21 4.21
CA ILE A 66 -6.54 -10.11 5.14
C ILE A 66 -6.46 -8.68 5.69
N SER A 67 -6.65 -7.66 4.86
CA SER A 67 -6.66 -6.26 5.29
C SER A 67 -7.77 -5.97 6.28
N TYR A 68 -8.97 -6.51 6.07
CA TYR A 68 -10.09 -6.36 7.01
C TYR A 68 -9.75 -6.94 8.39
N LEU A 69 -9.18 -8.16 8.43
CA LEU A 69 -8.72 -8.77 9.69
C LEU A 69 -7.59 -7.96 10.34
N ALA A 70 -6.64 -7.49 9.54
CA ALA A 70 -5.52 -6.68 10.00
C ALA A 70 -5.98 -5.33 10.57
N LEU A 71 -6.96 -4.68 9.95
CA LEU A 71 -7.59 -3.46 10.47
C LEU A 71 -8.28 -3.71 11.80
N LYS A 72 -9.00 -4.83 11.94
CA LYS A 72 -9.63 -5.22 13.22
C LYS A 72 -8.59 -5.46 14.31
N ILE A 73 -7.43 -6.00 13.97
CA ILE A 73 -6.30 -6.17 14.89
C ILE A 73 -5.68 -4.81 15.22
N ALA A 74 -5.44 -3.96 14.22
CA ALA A 74 -4.83 -2.64 14.38
C ALA A 74 -5.70 -1.66 15.20
N ALA A 75 -7.02 -1.84 15.17
CA ALA A 75 -7.97 -1.07 15.98
C ALA A 75 -7.92 -1.42 17.48
N LYS A 76 -7.21 -2.49 17.88
CA LYS A 76 -6.98 -2.77 19.29
C LYS A 76 -6.10 -1.68 19.90
N GLY A 77 -6.52 -1.16 21.05
CA GLY A 77 -5.74 -0.17 21.81
C GLY A 77 -4.39 -0.69 22.30
N ASN A 78 -3.61 0.20 22.89
CA ASN A 78 -2.31 -0.12 23.45
C ASN A 78 -2.44 -1.01 24.70
N ASP A 79 -1.47 -1.89 24.92
CA ASP A 79 -1.38 -2.70 26.13
C ASP A 79 0.08 -2.78 26.64
N TYR A 80 0.29 -3.39 27.81
CA TYR A 80 1.62 -3.47 28.43
C TYR A 80 2.65 -4.28 27.61
N LYS A 81 2.21 -5.14 26.69
CA LYS A 81 3.10 -5.90 25.79
C LYS A 81 3.33 -5.17 24.47
N ARG A 82 2.40 -4.31 24.06
CA ARG A 82 2.38 -3.53 22.82
C ARG A 82 2.03 -2.08 23.14
N THR A 83 3.03 -1.34 23.61
CA THR A 83 2.88 0.05 24.07
C THR A 83 2.49 1.02 22.95
N PHE A 84 2.87 0.73 21.71
CA PHE A 84 2.42 1.45 20.51
C PHE A 84 1.17 0.85 19.85
N GLY A 85 0.59 -0.18 20.46
CA GLY A 85 -0.56 -0.92 19.93
C GLY A 85 -0.19 -1.84 18.76
N TYR A 86 -1.20 -2.15 17.95
CA TYR A 86 -1.12 -3.15 16.89
C TYR A 86 -1.07 -2.54 15.47
N LYS A 87 -0.65 -1.28 15.36
CA LYS A 87 -0.70 -0.49 14.12
C LYS A 87 0.01 -1.14 12.92
N ARG A 88 1.09 -1.91 13.16
CA ARG A 88 1.85 -2.62 12.12
C ARG A 88 1.16 -3.86 11.56
N ALA A 89 0.00 -4.27 12.08
CA ALA A 89 -0.72 -5.43 11.55
C ALA A 89 -1.11 -5.26 10.08
N THR A 90 -1.50 -4.05 9.67
CA THR A 90 -1.81 -3.72 8.27
C THR A 90 -0.59 -3.80 7.37
N ILE A 91 0.57 -3.39 7.88
CA ILE A 91 1.86 -3.45 7.19
C ILE A 91 2.27 -4.91 6.94
N LEU A 92 2.11 -5.78 7.95
CA LEU A 92 2.37 -7.21 7.80
C LEU A 92 1.41 -7.88 6.80
N ALA A 93 0.12 -7.50 6.83
CA ALA A 93 -0.85 -7.97 5.85
C ALA A 93 -0.48 -7.59 4.41
N ALA A 94 -0.06 -6.33 4.19
CA ALA A 94 0.40 -5.86 2.91
C ALA A 94 1.66 -6.62 2.44
N LEU A 95 2.60 -6.93 3.35
CA LEU A 95 3.79 -7.73 3.02
C LEU A 95 3.42 -9.12 2.54
N VAL A 96 2.55 -9.83 3.27
CA VAL A 96 2.13 -11.20 2.94
C VAL A 96 1.47 -11.23 1.57
N ASN A 97 0.54 -10.30 1.32
CA ASN A 97 -0.16 -10.23 0.04
C ASN A 97 0.78 -9.92 -1.13
N SER A 98 1.64 -8.90 -0.98
CA SER A 98 2.54 -8.48 -2.05
C SER A 98 3.60 -9.56 -2.34
N THR A 99 4.06 -10.27 -1.31
CA THR A 99 4.98 -11.41 -1.47
C THR A 99 4.30 -12.54 -2.25
N PHE A 100 3.04 -12.86 -1.93
CA PHE A 100 2.27 -13.85 -2.68
C PHE A 100 2.16 -13.48 -4.17
N LEU A 101 1.81 -12.23 -4.49
CA LEU A 101 1.71 -11.77 -5.88
C LEU A 101 3.06 -11.80 -6.62
N VAL A 102 4.17 -11.48 -5.95
CA VAL A 102 5.51 -11.65 -6.54
C VAL A 102 5.80 -13.11 -6.87
N LEU A 103 5.51 -14.04 -5.95
CA LEU A 103 5.73 -15.47 -6.19
C LEU A 103 4.89 -15.99 -7.36
N VAL A 104 3.62 -15.60 -7.41
CA VAL A 104 2.72 -15.89 -8.54
C VAL A 104 3.26 -15.33 -9.85
N SER A 105 3.72 -14.08 -9.85
CA SER A 105 4.24 -13.43 -11.05
C SER A 105 5.50 -14.13 -11.57
N VAL A 106 6.43 -14.50 -10.68
CA VAL A 106 7.64 -15.26 -11.05
C VAL A 106 7.27 -16.64 -11.60
N PHE A 107 6.30 -17.32 -10.99
CA PHE A 107 5.78 -18.59 -11.50
C PHE A 107 5.19 -18.45 -12.91
N LEU A 108 4.35 -17.44 -13.15
CA LEU A 108 3.74 -17.19 -14.46
C LEU A 108 4.77 -16.83 -15.53
N LEU A 109 5.80 -16.04 -15.19
CA LEU A 109 6.90 -15.74 -16.11
C LEU A 109 7.67 -17.01 -16.52
N LYS A 110 7.91 -17.91 -15.56
CA LYS A 110 8.52 -19.22 -15.83
C LYS A 110 7.64 -20.05 -16.76
N GLU A 111 6.35 -20.18 -16.48
CA GLU A 111 5.43 -20.97 -17.31
C GLU A 111 5.25 -20.37 -18.72
N ALA A 112 5.18 -19.05 -18.83
CA ALA A 112 5.11 -18.37 -20.12
C ALA A 112 6.37 -18.63 -20.96
N PHE A 113 7.55 -18.64 -20.33
CA PHE A 113 8.81 -18.99 -21.01
C PHE A 113 8.79 -20.41 -21.58
N PHE A 114 8.35 -21.41 -20.81
CA PHE A 114 8.22 -22.78 -21.33
C PHE A 114 7.20 -22.89 -22.45
N ARG A 115 6.12 -22.10 -22.37
CA ARG A 115 5.07 -22.09 -23.39
C ARG A 115 5.49 -21.44 -24.71
N PHE A 116 6.49 -20.54 -24.69
CA PHE A 116 7.16 -20.07 -25.91
C PHE A 116 7.97 -21.18 -26.59
N LEU A 117 8.49 -22.15 -25.83
CA LEU A 117 9.27 -23.27 -26.37
C LEU A 117 8.37 -24.40 -26.88
N GLU A 118 7.32 -24.73 -26.12
CA GLU A 118 6.34 -25.76 -26.47
C GLU A 118 4.94 -25.16 -26.55
N SER A 119 4.54 -24.75 -27.76
CA SER A 119 3.23 -24.15 -27.99
C SER A 119 2.13 -25.20 -27.90
N GLY A 120 1.31 -25.14 -26.84
CA GLY A 120 0.07 -25.91 -26.73
C GLY A 120 -1.10 -25.25 -27.50
N PRO A 121 -2.13 -26.02 -27.89
CA PRO A 121 -3.36 -25.46 -28.42
C PRO A 121 -4.07 -24.61 -27.36
N ILE A 122 -4.73 -23.54 -27.80
CA ILE A 122 -5.50 -22.64 -26.92
C ILE A 122 -6.90 -22.49 -27.50
N GLU A 123 -7.92 -22.77 -26.69
CA GLU A 123 -9.31 -22.58 -27.11
C GLU A 123 -9.70 -21.10 -27.02
N GLY A 124 -9.43 -20.36 -28.09
CA GLY A 124 -9.67 -18.92 -28.17
C GLY A 124 -11.12 -18.51 -27.90
N GLU A 125 -12.10 -19.35 -28.27
CA GLU A 125 -13.53 -19.07 -28.02
C GLU A 125 -13.85 -19.05 -26.52
N LEU A 126 -13.41 -20.07 -25.77
CA LEU A 126 -13.55 -20.10 -24.32
C LEU A 126 -12.80 -18.94 -23.65
N MET A 127 -11.57 -18.67 -24.11
CA MET A 127 -10.76 -17.57 -23.61
C MET A 127 -11.48 -16.21 -23.75
N VAL A 128 -12.03 -15.92 -24.92
CA VAL A 128 -12.80 -14.68 -25.17
C VAL A 128 -14.05 -14.61 -24.30
N GLY A 129 -14.80 -15.71 -24.22
CA GLY A 129 -16.04 -15.77 -23.43
C GLY A 129 -15.81 -15.45 -21.96
N VAL A 130 -14.79 -16.08 -21.36
CA VAL A 130 -14.47 -15.89 -19.94
C VAL A 130 -13.85 -14.52 -19.67
N ALA A 131 -12.89 -14.07 -20.49
CA ALA A 131 -12.30 -12.73 -20.34
C ALA A 131 -13.35 -11.60 -20.51
N SER A 132 -14.37 -11.82 -21.33
CA SER A 132 -15.50 -10.88 -21.47
C SER A 132 -16.33 -10.76 -20.19
N LEU A 133 -16.51 -11.85 -19.43
CA LEU A 133 -17.19 -11.81 -18.13
C LEU A 133 -16.39 -10.98 -17.11
N GLY A 134 -15.07 -11.16 -17.06
CA GLY A 134 -14.17 -10.35 -16.24
C GLY A 134 -14.22 -8.87 -16.61
N LEU A 135 -14.14 -8.56 -17.91
CA LEU A 135 -14.23 -7.19 -18.42
C LEU A 135 -15.56 -6.51 -18.03
N VAL A 136 -16.69 -7.21 -18.15
CA VAL A 136 -18.01 -6.66 -17.77
C VAL A 136 -18.03 -6.29 -16.28
N ALA A 137 -17.47 -7.14 -15.43
CA ALA A 137 -17.40 -6.88 -13.99
C ALA A 137 -16.50 -5.68 -13.66
N ASN A 138 -15.32 -5.61 -14.29
CA ASN A 138 -14.39 -4.49 -14.10
C ASN A 138 -15.00 -3.18 -14.59
N ILE A 139 -15.63 -3.16 -15.77
CA ILE A 139 -16.35 -1.99 -16.29
C ILE A 139 -17.49 -1.56 -15.35
N ALA A 140 -18.25 -2.51 -14.80
CA ALA A 140 -19.29 -2.18 -13.82
C ALA A 140 -18.69 -1.50 -12.58
N GLY A 141 -17.56 -1.99 -12.07
CA GLY A 141 -16.81 -1.36 -10.98
C GLY A 141 -16.30 0.05 -11.34
N VAL A 142 -15.70 0.21 -12.52
CA VAL A 142 -15.26 1.51 -13.05
C VAL A 142 -16.43 2.49 -13.13
N ALA A 143 -17.59 2.07 -13.64
CA ALA A 143 -18.78 2.91 -13.76
C ALA A 143 -19.32 3.34 -12.38
N LEU A 144 -19.29 2.44 -11.39
CA LEU A 144 -19.70 2.73 -10.02
C LEU A 144 -18.77 3.72 -9.32
N LEU A 145 -17.45 3.62 -9.55
CA LEU A 145 -16.45 4.46 -8.89
C LEU A 145 -16.10 5.75 -9.64
N LYS A 146 -16.56 5.94 -10.89
CA LYS A 146 -16.23 7.11 -11.72
C LYS A 146 -16.65 8.45 -11.10
N ARG A 147 -17.85 8.55 -10.53
CA ARG A 147 -18.29 9.82 -9.93
C ARG A 147 -17.58 10.10 -8.60
N PRO A 148 -17.51 9.14 -7.66
CA PRO A 148 -16.86 9.39 -6.37
C PRO A 148 -15.33 9.57 -6.48
N SER A 149 -14.68 9.05 -7.54
CA SER A 149 -13.24 9.22 -7.75
C SER A 149 -12.80 10.66 -8.03
N HIS A 150 -13.71 11.55 -8.44
CA HIS A 150 -13.39 12.97 -8.63
C HIS A 150 -13.23 13.72 -7.31
N SER A 151 -13.87 13.24 -6.24
CA SER A 151 -13.90 13.90 -4.93
C SER A 151 -12.95 13.27 -3.91
N ASP A 152 -12.54 12.01 -4.11
CA ASP A 152 -11.74 11.27 -3.15
C ASP A 152 -10.55 10.59 -3.83
N LEU A 153 -9.34 10.93 -3.39
CA LEU A 153 -8.09 10.36 -3.91
C LEU A 153 -7.97 8.85 -3.65
N ASN A 154 -8.52 8.35 -2.55
CA ASN A 154 -8.53 6.91 -2.27
C ASN A 154 -9.43 6.18 -3.26
N ILE A 155 -10.62 6.73 -3.54
CA ILE A 155 -11.51 6.16 -4.56
C ILE A 155 -10.91 6.31 -5.95
N ARG A 156 -10.17 7.39 -6.21
CA ARG A 156 -9.42 7.58 -7.46
C ARG A 156 -8.38 6.49 -7.67
N SER A 157 -7.66 6.09 -6.63
CA SER A 157 -6.72 4.97 -6.71
C SER A 157 -7.41 3.67 -7.09
N SER A 158 -8.51 3.31 -6.40
CA SER A 158 -9.29 2.11 -6.74
C SER A 158 -9.92 2.16 -8.13
N TYR A 159 -10.37 3.34 -8.57
CA TYR A 159 -10.88 3.55 -9.92
C TYR A 159 -9.81 3.31 -10.98
N LEU A 160 -8.61 3.87 -10.80
CA LEU A 160 -7.49 3.69 -11.72
C LEU A 160 -7.03 2.22 -11.79
N HIS A 161 -7.06 1.52 -10.66
CA HIS A 161 -6.79 0.07 -10.59
C HIS A 161 -7.77 -0.71 -11.48
N LEU A 162 -9.09 -0.53 -11.28
CA LEU A 162 -10.10 -1.21 -12.09
C LEU A 162 -10.05 -0.84 -13.59
N VAL A 163 -9.59 0.37 -13.92
CA VAL A 163 -9.32 0.77 -15.31
C VAL A 163 -8.14 -0.03 -15.88
N ALA A 164 -7.07 -0.20 -15.12
CA ALA A 164 -5.93 -1.03 -15.53
C ALA A 164 -6.35 -2.51 -15.72
N ASP A 165 -7.15 -3.07 -14.80
CA ASP A 165 -7.67 -4.43 -14.93
C ASP A 165 -8.58 -4.58 -16.15
N SER A 166 -9.44 -3.59 -16.42
CA SER A 166 -10.26 -3.56 -17.63
C SER A 166 -9.40 -3.56 -18.92
N LEU A 167 -8.27 -2.85 -18.91
CA LEU A 167 -7.33 -2.84 -20.04
C LEU A 167 -6.61 -4.19 -20.19
N SER A 168 -6.26 -4.84 -19.07
CA SER A 168 -5.71 -6.20 -19.04
C SER A 168 -6.69 -7.19 -19.68
N SER A 169 -7.93 -7.26 -19.18
CA SER A 169 -8.96 -8.17 -19.71
C SER A 169 -9.27 -7.87 -21.19
N LEU A 170 -9.26 -6.60 -21.61
CA LEU A 170 -9.40 -6.25 -23.02
C LEU A 170 -8.23 -6.80 -23.87
N GLY A 171 -7.00 -6.72 -23.37
CA GLY A 171 -5.83 -7.33 -24.00
C GLY A 171 -5.99 -8.84 -24.17
N VAL A 172 -6.49 -9.53 -23.15
CA VAL A 172 -6.80 -10.97 -23.18
C VAL A 172 -7.88 -11.27 -24.23
N ILE A 173 -8.96 -10.48 -24.31
CA ILE A 173 -10.01 -10.66 -25.33
C ILE A 173 -9.44 -10.50 -26.74
N VAL A 174 -8.66 -9.44 -26.99
CA VAL A 174 -8.03 -9.23 -28.29
C VAL A 174 -7.10 -10.39 -28.62
N GLY A 175 -6.33 -10.89 -27.66
CA GLY A 175 -5.49 -12.07 -27.83
C GLY A 175 -6.29 -13.33 -28.19
N GLY A 176 -7.39 -13.58 -27.48
CA GLY A 176 -8.29 -14.70 -27.74
C GLY A 176 -8.93 -14.63 -29.13
N VAL A 177 -9.33 -13.43 -29.59
CA VAL A 177 -9.84 -13.22 -30.97
C VAL A 177 -8.75 -13.53 -32.00
N VAL A 178 -7.50 -13.11 -31.75
CA VAL A 178 -6.38 -13.41 -32.65
C VAL A 178 -6.11 -14.91 -32.70
N ILE A 179 -6.16 -15.60 -31.56
CA ILE A 179 -5.99 -17.05 -31.48
C ILE A 179 -7.13 -17.76 -32.24
N TYR A 180 -8.37 -17.33 -32.05
CA TYR A 180 -9.54 -17.95 -32.68
C TYR A 180 -9.52 -17.86 -34.21
N TYR A 181 -9.24 -16.68 -34.77
CA TYR A 181 -9.27 -16.48 -36.22
C TYR A 181 -7.96 -16.84 -36.94
N PHE A 182 -6.81 -16.65 -36.29
CA PHE A 182 -5.50 -16.80 -36.94
C PHE A 182 -4.69 -17.98 -36.42
N GLY A 183 -5.14 -18.67 -35.36
CA GLY A 183 -4.44 -19.81 -34.77
C GLY A 183 -3.11 -19.45 -34.09
N PHE A 184 -2.84 -18.16 -33.86
CA PHE A 184 -1.55 -17.70 -33.35
C PHE A 184 -1.47 -17.80 -31.82
N SER A 185 -1.21 -19.00 -31.31
CA SER A 185 -1.20 -19.32 -29.87
C SER A 185 -0.10 -18.62 -29.06
N LEU A 186 0.96 -18.12 -29.70
CA LEU A 186 2.05 -17.38 -29.03
C LEU A 186 1.61 -16.01 -28.45
N VAL A 187 0.44 -15.52 -28.82
CA VAL A 187 -0.11 -14.29 -28.24
C VAL A 187 -0.40 -14.46 -26.74
N ASP A 188 -0.85 -15.65 -26.32
CA ASP A 188 -1.16 -15.93 -24.92
C ASP A 188 0.06 -15.80 -24.00
N PRO A 189 1.20 -16.50 -24.21
CA PRO A 189 2.38 -16.35 -23.37
C PRO A 189 2.96 -14.94 -23.43
N LEU A 190 2.82 -14.20 -24.54
CA LEU A 190 3.20 -12.79 -24.60
C LEU A 190 2.34 -11.95 -23.64
N LEU A 191 1.02 -12.10 -23.69
CA LEU A 191 0.10 -11.42 -22.78
C LEU A 191 0.37 -11.81 -21.32
N THR A 192 0.62 -13.09 -21.03
CA THR A 192 1.01 -13.57 -19.70
C THR A 192 2.26 -12.84 -19.19
N VAL A 193 3.30 -12.72 -20.01
CA VAL A 193 4.53 -12.01 -19.61
C VAL A 193 4.24 -10.54 -19.30
N LEU A 194 3.45 -9.86 -20.13
CA LEU A 194 3.11 -8.46 -19.93
C LEU A 194 2.33 -8.23 -18.62
N ILE A 195 1.31 -9.04 -18.38
CA ILE A 195 0.50 -8.97 -17.15
C ILE A 195 1.35 -9.32 -15.93
N ALA A 196 2.14 -10.39 -15.98
CA ALA A 196 2.99 -10.81 -14.87
C ALA A 196 4.07 -9.77 -14.53
N LEU A 197 4.70 -9.12 -15.53
CA LEU A 197 5.66 -8.03 -15.27
C LEU A 197 5.00 -6.81 -14.63
N TYR A 198 3.78 -6.46 -15.06
CA TYR A 198 3.01 -5.38 -14.46
C TYR A 198 2.70 -5.68 -12.98
N VAL A 199 2.11 -6.86 -12.69
CA VAL A 199 1.79 -7.28 -11.32
C VAL A 199 3.04 -7.39 -10.44
N PHE A 200 4.15 -7.91 -10.98
CA PHE A 200 5.42 -7.97 -10.27
C PHE A 200 5.91 -6.59 -9.87
N LYS A 201 5.88 -5.61 -10.78
CA LYS A 201 6.33 -4.24 -10.52
C LYS A 201 5.51 -3.60 -9.41
N GLU A 202 4.18 -3.64 -9.51
CA GLU A 202 3.27 -3.07 -8.50
C GLU A 202 3.52 -3.71 -7.13
N SER A 203 3.60 -5.04 -7.08
CA SER A 203 3.83 -5.77 -5.83
C SER A 203 5.21 -5.47 -5.22
N TYR A 204 6.25 -5.33 -6.05
CA TYR A 204 7.60 -4.98 -5.61
C TYR A 204 7.68 -3.57 -5.03
N GLU A 205 6.95 -2.61 -5.61
CA GLU A 205 6.87 -1.25 -5.07
C GLU A 205 6.22 -1.22 -3.68
N ILE A 206 5.16 -2.01 -3.47
CA ILE A 206 4.54 -2.16 -2.15
C ILE A 206 5.51 -2.79 -1.15
N ILE A 207 6.22 -3.85 -1.54
CA ILE A 207 7.21 -4.50 -0.67
C ILE A 207 8.28 -3.51 -0.21
N LYS A 208 8.84 -2.69 -1.12
CA LYS A 208 9.84 -1.67 -0.76
C LYS A 208 9.33 -0.73 0.33
N LYS A 209 8.11 -0.21 0.18
CA LYS A 209 7.47 0.69 1.16
C LYS A 209 7.27 0.01 2.51
N VAL A 210 6.75 -1.22 2.49
CA VAL A 210 6.51 -2.00 3.70
C VAL A 210 7.81 -2.34 4.42
N VAL A 211 8.83 -2.79 3.70
CA VAL A 211 10.15 -3.10 4.26
C VAL A 211 10.76 -1.84 4.88
N ASN A 212 10.65 -0.67 4.23
CA ASN A 212 11.12 0.59 4.81
C ASN A 212 10.47 0.88 6.18
N ILE A 213 9.15 0.70 6.31
CA ILE A 213 8.44 0.87 7.59
C ILE A 213 8.91 -0.14 8.64
N LEU A 214 9.09 -1.40 8.25
CA LEU A 214 9.55 -2.46 9.16
C LEU A 214 10.99 -2.21 9.65
N MET A 215 11.85 -1.71 8.77
CA MET A 215 13.23 -1.31 9.04
C MET A 215 13.34 0.02 9.81
N GLN A 216 12.22 0.64 10.20
CA GLN A 216 12.18 1.94 10.86
C GLN A 216 12.85 3.04 10.03
N GLY A 217 12.78 2.93 8.70
CA GLY A 217 13.30 3.95 7.80
C GLY A 217 12.45 5.22 7.82
N VAL A 218 13.08 6.31 7.37
CA VAL A 218 12.40 7.61 7.20
C VAL A 218 11.27 7.44 6.18
N PRO A 219 10.02 7.84 6.50
CA PRO A 219 8.90 7.78 5.57
C PRO A 219 9.15 8.56 4.27
N GLU A 220 8.59 8.09 3.16
CA GLU A 220 8.63 8.82 1.88
C GLU A 220 8.03 10.23 2.05
N GLY A 221 8.70 11.24 1.49
CA GLY A 221 8.24 12.63 1.53
C GLY A 221 8.74 13.44 2.73
N ILE A 222 9.42 12.83 3.70
CA ILE A 222 10.07 13.55 4.81
C ILE A 222 11.55 13.80 4.46
N ASP A 223 11.92 15.07 4.36
CA ASP A 223 13.30 15.50 4.29
C ASP A 223 13.83 15.80 5.70
N LEU A 224 14.69 14.91 6.19
CA LEU A 224 15.27 15.03 7.54
C LEU A 224 16.09 16.31 7.73
N GLN A 225 16.75 16.80 6.67
CA GLN A 225 17.53 18.04 6.76
C GLN A 225 16.61 19.23 6.92
N ALA A 226 15.55 19.31 6.10
CA ALA A 226 14.55 20.36 6.21
C ALA A 226 13.85 20.36 7.58
N VAL A 227 13.54 19.18 8.13
CA VAL A 227 12.97 19.05 9.49
C VAL A 227 13.91 19.65 10.53
N VAL A 228 15.21 19.32 10.49
CA VAL A 228 16.20 19.82 11.44
C VAL A 228 16.39 21.33 11.30
N GLU A 229 16.50 21.84 10.08
CA GLU A 229 16.64 23.28 9.81
C GLU A 229 15.45 24.08 10.36
N ASP A 230 14.24 23.56 10.16
CA ASP A 230 13.03 24.18 10.68
C ASP A 230 13.02 24.21 12.22
N ILE A 231 13.42 23.13 12.89
CA ILE A 231 13.53 23.11 14.36
C ILE A 231 14.60 24.11 14.83
N LYS A 232 15.76 24.16 14.18
CA LYS A 232 16.86 25.08 14.51
C LYS A 232 16.50 26.56 14.29
N SER A 233 15.50 26.84 13.46
CA SER A 233 15.00 28.21 13.25
C SER A 233 14.20 28.76 14.45
N LEU A 234 13.80 27.90 15.40
CA LEU A 234 13.05 28.31 16.59
C LEU A 234 13.96 29.00 17.60
N GLU A 235 13.48 30.13 18.14
CA GLU A 235 14.18 30.84 19.19
C GLU A 235 14.37 29.96 20.43
N GLY A 236 15.62 29.93 20.93
CA GLY A 236 16.01 29.15 22.11
C GLY A 236 16.63 27.79 21.78
N VAL A 237 16.50 27.31 20.53
CA VAL A 237 17.21 26.14 20.02
C VAL A 237 18.59 26.54 19.51
N GLU A 238 19.63 25.88 20.01
CA GLU A 238 21.01 26.08 19.57
C GLU A 238 21.41 25.02 18.52
N ASP A 239 21.04 23.75 18.76
CA ASP A 239 21.36 22.66 17.85
C ASP A 239 20.41 21.47 18.01
N VAL A 240 20.37 20.59 17.01
CA VAL A 240 19.57 19.36 17.00
C VAL A 240 20.42 18.21 16.48
N HIS A 241 20.49 17.12 17.25
CA HIS A 241 21.30 15.96 16.95
C HIS A 241 20.60 14.67 17.39
N HIS A 242 21.21 13.52 17.08
CA HIS A 242 20.66 12.19 17.41
C HIS A 242 19.18 12.04 16.98
N VAL A 243 18.90 12.37 15.72
CA VAL A 243 17.55 12.42 15.18
C VAL A 243 17.14 11.07 14.59
N HIS A 244 15.97 10.58 14.99
CA HIS A 244 15.34 9.37 14.47
C HIS A 244 13.91 9.66 14.01
N VAL A 245 13.57 9.23 12.80
CA VAL A 245 12.22 9.40 12.24
C VAL A 245 11.77 8.10 11.61
N TRP A 246 10.62 7.60 12.03
CA TRP A 246 10.09 6.33 11.51
C TRP A 246 8.57 6.24 11.52
N GLY A 247 8.03 5.46 10.59
CA GLY A 247 6.61 5.12 10.54
C GLY A 247 6.25 3.88 11.37
N LEU A 248 5.06 3.88 11.97
CA LEU A 248 4.38 2.64 12.38
C LEU A 248 3.41 2.13 11.31
N ASN A 249 2.87 3.05 10.53
CA ASN A 249 2.06 2.83 9.33
C ASN A 249 2.12 4.11 8.47
N GLU A 250 1.29 4.21 7.44
CA GLU A 250 1.25 5.35 6.51
C GLU A 250 0.82 6.67 7.15
N HIS A 251 0.24 6.63 8.35
CA HIS A 251 -0.37 7.80 9.00
C HIS A 251 0.25 8.12 10.36
N TYR A 252 1.12 7.28 10.90
CA TYR A 252 1.66 7.45 12.24
C TYR A 252 3.18 7.50 12.18
N VAL A 253 3.70 8.73 12.19
CA VAL A 253 5.13 9.02 12.08
C VAL A 253 5.63 9.49 13.44
N ASN A 254 6.68 8.84 13.91
CA ASN A 254 7.37 9.15 15.15
C ASN A 254 8.65 9.92 14.83
N PHE A 255 8.99 10.81 15.75
CA PHE A 255 10.20 11.60 15.75
C PHE A 255 10.81 11.59 17.14
N GLU A 256 12.10 11.32 17.20
CA GLU A 256 12.92 11.42 18.39
C GLU A 256 14.15 12.28 18.06
N ALA A 257 14.50 13.21 18.94
CA ALA A 257 15.72 13.98 18.79
C ALA A 257 16.24 14.51 20.12
N HIS A 258 17.53 14.83 20.13
CA HIS A 258 18.16 15.63 21.17
C HIS A 258 18.23 17.08 20.68
N VAL A 259 17.83 18.02 21.54
CA VAL A 259 17.75 19.45 21.21
C VAL A 259 18.55 20.22 22.24
N ASN A 260 19.68 20.78 21.79
CA ASN A 260 20.47 21.70 22.60
C ASN A 260 19.74 23.05 22.68
N VAL A 261 19.58 23.56 23.89
CA VAL A 261 18.97 24.86 24.18
C VAL A 261 19.92 25.72 25.00
N ARG A 262 19.63 27.03 25.04
CA ARG A 262 20.33 27.97 25.94
C ARG A 262 20.19 27.53 27.39
N ASP A 263 21.10 27.99 28.25
CA ASP A 263 21.00 27.72 29.69
C ASP A 263 19.70 28.33 30.23
N MET A 264 18.78 27.47 30.68
CA MET A 264 17.43 27.83 31.07
C MET A 264 16.84 26.83 32.05
N LEU A 265 15.77 27.20 32.73
CA LEU A 265 15.05 26.29 33.61
C LEU A 265 14.33 25.22 32.79
N VAL A 266 14.28 23.99 33.30
CA VAL A 266 13.55 22.88 32.63
C VAL A 266 12.09 23.24 32.38
N SER A 267 11.45 24.04 33.25
CA SER A 267 10.09 24.52 33.07
C SER A 267 9.87 25.39 31.82
N GLU A 268 10.90 26.08 31.35
CA GLU A 268 10.84 27.00 30.20
C GLU A 268 10.91 26.24 28.88
N THR A 269 11.54 25.05 28.87
CA THR A 269 11.63 24.17 27.69
C THR A 269 10.27 23.73 27.16
N LYS A 270 9.22 23.76 27.99
CA LYS A 270 7.84 23.45 27.60
C LYS A 270 7.35 24.30 26.43
N VAL A 271 7.69 25.60 26.41
CA VAL A 271 7.27 26.51 25.32
C VAL A 271 7.92 26.12 24.00
N ILE A 272 9.19 25.72 24.04
CA ILE A 272 9.94 25.25 22.88
C ILE A 272 9.36 23.91 22.39
N LEU A 273 9.06 22.98 23.31
CA LEU A 273 8.48 21.69 22.98
C LEU A 273 7.16 21.80 22.22
N GLU A 274 6.25 22.67 22.67
CA GLU A 274 4.95 22.84 22.01
C GLU A 274 5.11 23.47 20.61
N LYS A 275 6.04 24.43 20.44
CA LYS A 275 6.39 24.98 19.11
C LYS A 275 6.96 23.91 18.18
N ILE A 276 7.87 23.05 18.68
CA ILE A 276 8.42 21.93 17.90
C ILE A 276 7.32 20.96 17.48
N LYS A 277 6.44 20.56 18.40
CA LYS A 277 5.32 19.65 18.08
C LYS A 277 4.40 20.23 17.02
N GLU A 278 4.03 21.51 17.13
CA GLU A 278 3.15 22.18 16.16
C GLU A 278 3.81 22.27 14.79
N LEU A 279 5.08 22.67 14.73
CA LEU A 279 5.89 22.71 13.50
C LEU A 279 5.96 21.34 12.83
N LEU A 280 6.33 20.31 13.58
CA LEU A 280 6.47 18.94 13.10
C LEU A 280 5.14 18.36 12.60
N ARG A 281 4.04 18.63 13.30
CA ARG A 281 2.71 18.19 12.90
C ARG A 281 2.21 18.89 11.64
N SER A 282 2.29 20.23 11.61
CA SER A 282 1.66 21.04 10.56
C SER A 282 2.44 21.01 9.25
N ARG A 283 3.77 20.99 9.30
CA ARG A 283 4.63 21.11 8.11
C ARG A 283 5.18 19.77 7.62
N HIS A 284 5.39 18.82 8.54
CA HIS A 284 6.07 17.56 8.25
C HIS A 284 5.21 16.31 8.48
N GLY A 285 3.97 16.46 8.96
CA GLY A 285 3.04 15.35 9.19
C GLY A 285 3.44 14.40 10.33
N ILE A 286 4.37 14.81 11.20
CA ILE A 286 4.87 14.01 12.32
C ILE A 286 3.94 14.17 13.52
N ASN A 287 3.45 13.07 14.07
CA ASN A 287 2.37 13.07 15.06
C ASN A 287 2.70 12.40 16.40
N HIS A 288 3.88 11.81 16.53
CA HIS A 288 4.41 11.35 17.81
C HIS A 288 5.82 11.89 17.98
N VAL A 289 6.05 12.67 19.03
CA VAL A 289 7.30 13.43 19.21
C VAL A 289 7.82 13.22 20.62
N THR A 290 9.08 12.79 20.70
CA THR A 290 9.86 12.72 21.94
C THR A 290 11.11 13.58 21.77
N ILE A 291 11.32 14.52 22.68
CA ILE A 291 12.48 15.43 22.64
C ILE A 291 13.23 15.31 23.96
N GLN A 292 14.54 15.10 23.87
CA GLN A 292 15.47 15.24 24.98
C GLN A 292 16.12 16.62 24.90
N PHE A 293 15.82 17.50 25.85
CA PHE A 293 16.48 18.81 25.92
C PHE A 293 17.83 18.69 26.63
N GLU A 294 18.83 19.38 26.08
CA GLU A 294 20.21 19.38 26.58
C GLU A 294 20.80 20.79 26.57
N HIS A 295 21.90 21.02 27.29
CA HIS A 295 22.64 22.28 27.25
C HIS A 295 24.14 22.00 27.09
N LYS A 296 24.70 22.41 25.94
CA LYS A 296 26.12 22.20 25.59
C LYS A 296 26.60 20.75 25.76
N SER A 297 25.69 19.79 25.57
CA SER A 297 26.02 18.37 25.53
C SER A 297 26.33 17.95 24.09
N CYS A 298 27.12 16.88 23.95
CA CYS A 298 27.37 16.22 22.66
C CYS A 298 27.93 17.15 21.56
N CYS A 299 28.84 18.06 21.91
CA CYS A 299 29.51 18.96 20.97
C CYS A 299 30.19 18.17 19.84
N GLY A 300 29.67 18.29 18.62
CA GLY A 300 30.20 17.64 17.41
C GLY A 300 29.46 16.37 16.96
N GLU A 301 28.37 15.97 17.62
CA GLU A 301 27.47 14.96 17.06
C GLU A 301 26.61 15.56 15.95
N GLY A 302 26.51 14.84 14.82
CA GLY A 302 25.67 15.26 13.68
C GLY A 302 24.21 14.84 13.84
N ILE A 303 23.39 15.18 12.83
CA ILE A 303 21.98 14.77 12.74
C ILE A 303 21.82 13.26 12.93
N ILE A 304 22.74 12.47 12.34
CA ILE A 304 22.81 11.02 12.47
C ILE A 304 24.21 10.67 12.99
N LYS A 305 24.27 9.80 14.00
CA LYS A 305 25.53 9.21 14.44
C LYS A 305 26.09 8.32 13.34
N LYS A 306 27.19 8.72 12.71
CA LYS A 306 27.91 7.88 11.75
C LYS A 306 28.60 6.75 12.52
N ALA A 307 28.37 5.51 12.10
CA ALA A 307 29.04 4.33 12.63
C ALA A 307 30.55 4.36 12.29
#